data_AF-A0A6S7EK17-F1
#
_entry.id   AF-A0A6S7EK17-F1
#
_cell.length_a   1.000
_cell.length_b   1.000
_cell.length_c   1.000
_cell.angle_alpha   90.00
_cell.angle_beta   90.00
_cell.angle_gamma   90.00
#
_symmetry.space_group_name_H-M   'P 1'
#
loop_
_entity.id
_entity.type
_entity.pdbx_description
1 polymer ?
#
loop_
_entity_poly.entity_id
_entity_poly.type
_entity_poly.pdbx_seq_one_letter_code
_entity_poly.pdbx_strand_id
1 'polypeptide(L)'
;MRTACGATLIASQYFWREALAEGNGSGASSNAPPSEVTSAPTAYRGRFQAIDDATRESVAGRHYRVTSMNGAALEGTTDADGYTAWIESQSPDMLSLELLAHEQEEAS
;
A
#
# COMPACT_ATOMS: atom_id res chain seq x y z
N MET A 1 -27.36 -10.89 0.97
CA MET A 1 -27.94 -9.63 0.44
C MET A 1 -28.03 -9.79 -1.07
N ARG A 2 -29.20 -9.57 -1.68
CA ARG A 2 -29.43 -9.71 -3.13
C ARG A 2 -29.57 -8.32 -3.73
N THR A 3 -28.67 -7.94 -4.62
CA THR A 3 -28.88 -6.77 -5.47
C THR A 3 -29.79 -7.18 -6.63
N ALA A 4 -30.65 -6.27 -7.08
CA ALA A 4 -31.53 -6.51 -8.21
C ALA A 4 -30.70 -6.96 -9.43
N CYS A 5 -31.14 -8.02 -10.11
CA CYS A 5 -30.53 -8.68 -11.28
C CYS A 5 -29.59 -9.89 -11.05
N GLY A 6 -29.51 -10.47 -9.85
CA GLY A 6 -28.93 -11.82 -9.69
C GLY A 6 -27.40 -11.90 -9.71
N ALA A 7 -26.71 -10.75 -9.61
CA ALA A 7 -25.27 -10.73 -9.38
C ALA A 7 -24.95 -11.03 -7.91
N THR A 8 -24.14 -12.06 -7.67
CA THR A 8 -23.57 -12.32 -6.34
C THR A 8 -22.37 -11.41 -6.15
N LEU A 9 -22.51 -10.43 -5.25
CA LEU A 9 -21.41 -9.55 -4.85
C LEU A 9 -20.46 -10.38 -3.97
N ILE A 10 -19.30 -10.76 -4.51
CA ILE A 10 -18.21 -11.34 -3.72
C ILE A 10 -17.38 -10.16 -3.19
N ALA A 11 -17.50 -9.87 -1.91
CA ALA A 11 -16.63 -8.93 -1.23
C ALA A 11 -15.24 -9.57 -1.05
N SER A 12 -14.32 -9.29 -1.97
CA SER A 12 -12.92 -9.70 -1.86
C SER A 12 -12.19 -8.74 -0.92
N GLN A 13 -12.33 -8.97 0.38
CA GLN A 13 -11.48 -8.32 1.38
C GLN A 13 -10.17 -9.10 1.48
N TYR A 14 -9.09 -8.54 0.95
CA TYR A 14 -7.74 -9.07 1.09
C TYR A 14 -7.14 -8.58 2.40
N PHE A 15 -6.91 -9.49 3.34
CA PHE A 15 -6.15 -9.24 4.56
C PHE A 15 -4.71 -9.72 4.34
N TRP A 16 -3.77 -8.78 4.24
CA TRP A 16 -2.35 -9.09 4.20
C TRP A 16 -1.87 -9.30 5.63
N ARG A 17 -1.48 -10.53 5.97
CA ARG A 17 -0.69 -10.80 7.17
C ARG A 17 0.78 -10.67 6.79
N GLU A 18 1.44 -9.63 7.26
CA GLU A 18 2.90 -9.56 7.24
C GLU A 18 3.42 -10.68 8.16
N ALA A 19 4.03 -11.72 7.58
CA ALA A 19 4.79 -12.67 8.38
C ALA A 19 6.04 -11.92 8.88
N LEU A 20 6.18 -11.79 10.20
CA LEU A 20 7.50 -11.51 10.76
C LEU A 20 8.41 -12.62 10.25
N ALA A 21 9.51 -12.26 9.59
CA ALA A 21 10.49 -13.21 9.12
C ALA A 21 11.14 -13.89 10.34
N GLU A 22 10.54 -14.98 10.82
CA GLU A 22 11.17 -15.93 11.74
C GLU A 22 12.17 -16.77 10.93
N GLY A 23 13.28 -16.14 10.57
CA GLY A 23 14.45 -16.82 10.05
C GLY A 23 15.10 -17.65 11.14
N ASN A 24 14.62 -18.88 11.34
CA ASN A 24 15.30 -19.89 12.16
C ASN A 24 16.53 -20.43 11.40
N GLY A 25 17.58 -19.62 11.32
CA GLY A 25 18.90 -19.99 10.84
C GLY A 25 19.90 -19.97 12.00
N SER A 26 20.07 -21.12 12.66
CA SER A 26 21.14 -21.34 13.63
C SER A 26 22.51 -21.20 12.95
N GLY A 27 23.30 -20.22 13.35
CA GLY A 27 24.67 -20.03 12.86
C GLY A 27 25.44 -18.91 13.56
N ALA A 28 26.18 -19.28 14.60
CA ALA A 28 27.42 -18.66 15.11
C ALA A 28 27.46 -17.14 15.47
N SER A 29 27.49 -16.92 16.80
CA SER A 29 28.36 -15.99 17.56
C SER A 29 29.02 -14.82 16.81
N SER A 30 28.58 -13.60 17.13
CA SER A 30 29.52 -12.52 17.49
C SER A 30 28.84 -11.49 18.40
N ASN A 31 29.56 -11.17 19.46
CA ASN A 31 29.16 -10.35 20.59
C ASN A 31 29.07 -8.87 20.18
N ALA A 32 27.90 -8.41 19.76
CA ALA A 32 27.55 -7.00 19.66
C ALA A 32 26.27 -6.77 20.48
N PRO A 33 26.18 -5.70 21.31
CA PRO A 33 24.93 -5.36 21.94
C PRO A 33 23.90 -5.16 20.82
N PRO A 34 22.70 -5.77 20.90
CA PRO A 34 21.65 -5.41 19.98
C PRO A 34 21.42 -3.91 20.20
N SER A 35 21.72 -3.10 19.18
CA SER A 35 21.16 -1.76 19.11
C SER A 35 19.67 -1.95 19.32
N GLU A 36 19.16 -1.50 20.46
CA GLU A 36 17.74 -1.42 20.73
C GLU A 36 17.16 -0.60 19.58
N VAL A 37 16.66 -1.29 18.55
CA VAL A 37 15.63 -0.74 17.71
C VAL A 37 14.48 -0.57 18.69
N THR A 38 14.43 0.62 19.28
CA THR A 38 13.26 1.16 19.92
C THR A 38 12.23 1.21 18.79
N SER A 39 11.58 0.08 18.55
CA SER A 39 10.34 0.01 17.81
C SER A 39 9.35 0.76 18.68
N ALA A 40 9.28 2.07 18.46
CA ALA A 40 8.13 2.86 18.84
C ALA A 40 6.85 2.08 18.46
N PRO A 41 5.77 2.18 19.26
CA PRO A 41 4.56 1.39 19.07
C PRO A 41 4.17 1.41 17.59
N THR A 42 4.10 0.22 17.00
CA THR A 42 4.17 0.00 15.56
C THR A 42 3.12 0.84 14.85
N ALA A 43 3.57 1.91 14.18
CA ALA A 43 2.70 2.68 13.31
C ALA A 43 2.23 1.74 12.18
N TYR A 44 0.92 1.65 12.00
CA TYR A 44 0.31 0.97 10.86
C TYR A 44 0.75 1.70 9.60
N ARG A 45 1.26 0.97 8.61
CA ARG A 45 1.63 1.58 7.34
C ARG A 45 1.12 0.78 6.16
N GLY A 46 0.86 1.47 5.07
CA GLY A 46 0.41 0.87 3.82
C GLY A 46 0.82 1.70 2.61
N ARG A 47 0.82 1.05 1.46
CA ARG A 47 0.97 1.68 0.15
C ARG A 47 0.26 0.82 -0.90
N PHE A 48 -0.03 1.41 -2.05
CA PHE A 48 -0.61 0.71 -3.19
C PHE A 48 0.43 0.51 -4.29
N GLN A 49 0.21 -0.49 -5.14
CA GLN A 49 0.97 -0.67 -6.37
C GLN A 49 0.01 -0.61 -7.56
N ALA A 50 0.31 0.24 -8.53
CA ALA A 50 -0.38 0.28 -9.80
C ALA A 50 0.21 -0.78 -10.73
N ILE A 51 -0.65 -1.69 -11.20
CA ILE A 51 -0.30 -2.74 -12.15
C ILE A 51 -1.27 -2.64 -13.31
N ASP A 52 -0.76 -2.67 -14.53
CA ASP A 52 -1.57 -2.72 -15.74
C ASP A 52 -2.22 -4.11 -15.85
N ASP A 53 -3.52 -4.15 -16.11
CA ASP A 53 -4.30 -5.40 -16.07
C ASP A 53 -3.93 -6.34 -17.23
N ALA A 54 -3.67 -5.78 -18.42
CA ALA A 54 -3.41 -6.55 -19.62
C ALA A 54 -2.00 -7.12 -19.66
N THR A 55 -1.01 -6.30 -19.32
CA THR A 55 0.43 -6.64 -19.38
C THR A 55 0.93 -7.24 -18.07
N ARG A 56 0.22 -6.99 -16.96
CA ARG A 56 0.66 -7.34 -15.59
C ARG A 56 1.97 -6.63 -15.18
N GLU A 57 2.32 -5.56 -15.87
CA GLU A 57 3.50 -4.73 -15.56
C GLU A 57 3.18 -3.58 -14.61
N SER A 58 4.18 -3.12 -13.87
CA SER A 58 4.05 -1.98 -12.97
C SER A 58 3.86 -0.67 -13.75
N VAL A 59 2.94 0.17 -13.29
CA VAL A 59 2.64 1.46 -13.92
C VAL A 59 3.29 2.59 -13.14
N ALA A 60 4.43 3.07 -13.64
CA ALA A 60 5.09 4.28 -13.15
C ALA A 60 4.41 5.55 -13.65
N GLY A 61 4.62 6.68 -12.97
CA GLY A 61 4.20 7.99 -13.49
C GLY A 61 2.70 8.28 -13.38
N ARG A 62 1.92 7.46 -12.66
CA ARG A 62 0.47 7.66 -12.52
C ARG A 62 0.18 8.58 -11.35
N HIS A 63 -0.51 9.69 -11.63
CA HIS A 63 -1.00 10.59 -10.58
C HIS A 63 -2.06 9.90 -9.74
N TYR A 64 -1.94 10.04 -8.43
CA TYR A 64 -2.84 9.41 -7.49
C TYR A 64 -3.15 10.32 -6.30
N ARG A 65 -4.26 9.99 -5.64
CA ARG A 65 -4.61 10.45 -4.30
C ARG A 65 -4.90 9.24 -3.42
N VAL A 66 -4.21 9.13 -2.29
CA VAL A 66 -4.56 8.19 -1.22
C VAL A 66 -5.25 8.96 -0.11
N THR A 67 -6.43 8.52 0.30
CA THR A 67 -7.17 9.11 1.42
C THR A 67 -7.33 8.07 2.53
N SER A 68 -7.02 8.48 3.76
CA SER A 68 -7.23 7.71 4.98
C SER A 68 -8.61 8.02 5.56
N MET A 69 -9.24 7.08 6.28
CA MET A 69 -10.56 7.30 6.88
C MET A 69 -10.53 8.39 7.96
N ASN A 70 -9.36 8.64 8.54
CA ASN A 70 -9.13 9.77 9.46
C ASN A 70 -9.17 11.16 8.78
N GLY A 71 -9.32 11.22 7.45
CA GLY A 71 -9.40 12.45 6.66
C GLY A 71 -8.06 12.95 6.11
N ALA A 72 -6.94 12.32 6.45
CA ALA A 72 -5.65 12.60 5.84
C ALA A 72 -5.66 12.19 4.36
N ALA A 73 -5.14 13.05 3.49
CA ALA A 73 -4.97 12.75 2.07
C ALA A 73 -3.53 13.03 1.64
N LEU A 74 -3.01 12.17 0.78
CA LEU A 74 -1.70 12.29 0.15
C LEU A 74 -1.87 12.18 -1.36
N GLU A 75 -1.35 13.16 -2.08
CA GLU A 75 -1.27 13.14 -3.54
C GLU A 75 0.17 12.96 -3.98
N GLY A 76 0.35 12.32 -5.13
CA GLY A 76 1.67 12.10 -5.70
C GLY A 76 1.60 11.34 -7.01
N THR A 77 2.74 10.81 -7.41
CA THR A 77 2.92 10.04 -8.63
C THR A 77 3.56 8.70 -8.30
N THR A 78 3.10 7.62 -8.92
CA THR A 78 3.69 6.29 -8.69
C THR A 78 5.15 6.25 -9.11
N ASP A 79 5.98 5.57 -8.32
CA ASP A 79 7.42 5.42 -8.59
C ASP A 79 7.71 4.47 -9.76
N ALA A 80 9.00 4.19 -10.03
CA ALA A 80 9.42 3.33 -11.14
C ALA A 80 8.87 1.90 -11.04
N ASP A 81 8.58 1.41 -9.83
CA ASP A 81 8.01 0.08 -9.57
C ASP A 81 6.47 0.16 -9.42
N GLY A 82 5.87 1.31 -9.69
CA GLY A 82 4.44 1.56 -9.65
C GLY A 82 3.88 1.75 -8.23
N TYR A 83 4.72 1.94 -7.21
CA TYR A 83 4.24 2.14 -5.85
C TYR A 83 3.83 3.58 -5.56
N THR A 84 2.81 3.73 -4.72
CA THR A 84 2.57 4.98 -3.99
C THR A 84 3.59 5.16 -2.88
N ALA A 85 3.69 6.37 -2.34
CA ALA A 85 4.42 6.61 -1.10
C ALA A 85 3.78 5.84 0.06
N TRP A 86 4.54 5.68 1.14
CA TRP A 86 4.06 5.09 2.38
C TRP A 86 3.13 6.03 3.12
N ILE A 87 2.01 5.50 3.59
CA ILE A 87 1.09 6.18 4.50
C ILE A 87 1.25 5.51 5.86
N GLU A 88 1.50 6.30 6.89
CA GLU A 88 1.70 5.83 8.27
C GLU A 88 0.59 6.37 9.18
N SER A 89 0.17 5.55 10.15
CA SER A 89 -0.88 5.88 11.11
C SER A 89 -0.59 5.24 12.46
N GLN A 90 -0.99 5.90 13.54
CA GLN A 90 -0.85 5.37 14.91
C GLN A 90 -1.98 4.39 15.29
N SER A 91 -2.92 4.12 14.38
CA SER A 91 -4.04 3.21 14.59
C SER A 91 -4.43 2.53 13.27
N PRO A 92 -5.10 1.35 13.31
CA PRO A 92 -5.61 0.73 12.10
C PRO A 92 -6.49 1.71 11.33
N ASP A 93 -6.22 1.88 10.04
CA ASP A 93 -6.95 2.81 9.19
C ASP A 93 -7.26 2.18 7.83
N MET A 94 -8.36 2.61 7.23
CA MET A 94 -8.75 2.20 5.90
C MET A 94 -8.24 3.24 4.90
N LEU A 95 -7.50 2.76 3.90
CA LEU A 95 -6.96 3.59 2.83
C LEU A 95 -7.81 3.41 1.57
N SER A 96 -8.11 4.52 0.91
CA SER A 96 -8.73 4.56 -0.42
C SER A 96 -7.74 5.16 -1.42
N LEU A 97 -7.60 4.52 -2.57
CA LEU A 97 -6.80 5.01 -3.69
C LEU A 97 -7.73 5.53 -4.79
N GLU A 98 -7.46 6.74 -5.25
CA GLU A 98 -8.03 7.32 -6.45
C GLU A 98 -6.91 7.60 -7.46
N LEU A 99 -7.10 7.17 -8.70
CA LEU A 99 -6.22 7.55 -9.80
C LEU A 99 -6.73 8.87 -10.35
N LEU A 100 -5.91 9.91 -10.27
CA LEU A 100 -6.26 11.21 -10.80
C LEU A 100 -6.07 11.18 -12.32
N ALA A 101 -6.95 11.87 -13.04
CA ALA A 101 -6.77 12.06 -14.47
C ALA A 101 -5.38 12.67 -14.69
N HIS A 102 -4.63 12.11 -15.65
CA HIS A 102 -3.49 12.85 -16.19
C HIS A 102 -4.10 14.07 -16.87
N GLU A 103 -3.90 15.26 -16.32
CA GLU A 103 -4.06 16.48 -17.09
C GLU A 103 -3.02 16.38 -18.21
N GLN A 104 -3.40 15.75 -19.33
CA GLN A 104 -2.71 15.98 -20.57
C GLN A 104 -2.98 17.45 -20.87
N GLU A 105 -2.01 18.29 -20.50
CA GLU A 105 -1.86 19.61 -21.06
C GLU A 105 -1.86 19.42 -22.58
N GLU A 106 -3.03 19.58 -23.20
CA GLU A 106 -3.22 19.74 -24.63
C GLU A 106 -2.54 21.05 -25.03
N ALA A 107 -1.22 21.04 -25.15
CA ALA A 107 -0.49 22.04 -25.91
C ALA A 107 -0.46 21.56 -27.36
N SER A 108 -1.52 21.91 -28.09
CA SER A 108 -1.58 21.91 -29.57
C SER A 108 -0.56 22.88 -30.17
#